data_AF-A0A2T2ZSA0-F1
#
_entry.id   AF-A0A2T2ZSA0-F1
#
_cell.length_a   1.000
_cell.length_b   1.000
_cell.length_c   1.000
_cell.angle_alpha   90.00
_cell.angle_beta   90.00
_cell.angle_gamma   90.00
#
_symmetry.space_group_name_H-M   'P 1'
#
loop_
_entity.id
_entity.type
_entity.pdbx_description
1 polymer ?
#
loop_
_entity_poly.entity_id
_entity_poly.type
_entity_poly.pdbx_seq_one_letter_code
_entity_poly.pdbx_strand_id
1 'polypeptide(L)'
;MDSVRGIAWGWLPDDANPDVTMASLNAKTGKRACFYGDYSKIKSASSYTGADITSKASTAAAAAAKAGGGLIVVPSIMPVGVSWREVTTGLADKIGTVVEAFTNKGLVVYLRFAHEMNCYAKPGCATPAYPGGEDYTGFRQAWRNVANVCHGIQGCYMMWSPNLQDVASMYHWWPGAEYVDVVAVDHYPQSDDEVDEGFGGAYGEFYKTVVEPYGKPFMLGETAYGGSTAMKDQWVREIADEDFGDYPLYKGAMWFE
;
A
#
# COMPACT_ATOMS: atom_id res chain seq x y z
N MET A 1 -4.13 9.16 -16.91
CA MET A 1 -3.51 8.89 -15.60
C MET A 1 -2.29 9.72 -15.65
N ASP A 2 -2.18 10.71 -14.77
CA ASP A 2 -1.14 11.70 -14.95
C ASP A 2 0.04 11.23 -14.12
N SER A 3 1.08 10.81 -14.84
CA SER A 3 2.38 10.57 -14.25
C SER A 3 3.28 11.75 -14.55
N VAL A 4 4.13 12.10 -13.59
CA VAL A 4 5.24 13.03 -13.82
C VAL A 4 6.46 12.14 -14.05
N ARG A 5 7.11 12.28 -15.21
CA ARG A 5 8.26 11.44 -15.62
C ARG A 5 8.02 9.92 -15.54
N GLY A 6 6.76 9.48 -15.69
CA GLY A 6 6.40 8.07 -15.58
C GLY A 6 6.16 7.57 -14.15
N ILE A 7 6.21 8.45 -13.14
CA ILE A 7 5.87 8.16 -11.74
C ILE A 7 4.38 8.43 -11.51
N ALA A 8 3.65 7.38 -11.14
CA ALA A 8 2.22 7.43 -10.85
C ALA A 8 1.96 7.99 -9.45
N TRP A 9 0.90 8.79 -9.31
CA TRP A 9 0.51 9.39 -8.03
C TRP A 9 -0.85 8.86 -7.58
N GLY A 10 -1.05 8.71 -6.27
CA GLY A 10 -2.35 8.32 -5.72
C GLY A 10 -2.62 8.94 -4.36
N TRP A 11 -3.80 8.65 -3.84
CA TRP A 11 -4.29 9.19 -2.57
C TRP A 11 -4.74 8.06 -1.64
N LEU A 12 -4.42 8.19 -0.36
CA LEU A 12 -5.13 7.57 0.75
C LEU A 12 -5.89 8.69 1.46
N PRO A 13 -7.18 8.90 1.14
CA PRO A 13 -7.92 10.00 1.76
C PRO A 13 -8.20 9.72 3.24
N ASP A 14 -8.19 10.77 4.06
CA ASP A 14 -8.66 10.71 5.43
C ASP A 14 -10.14 10.32 5.50
N ASP A 15 -10.44 9.06 5.81
CA ASP A 15 -11.80 8.56 6.01
C ASP A 15 -12.52 9.26 7.19
N ALA A 16 -11.81 9.96 8.09
CA ALA A 16 -12.42 10.78 9.13
C ALA A 16 -12.93 12.13 8.61
N ASN A 17 -12.45 12.58 7.44
CA ASN A 17 -12.87 13.83 6.81
C ASN A 17 -13.62 13.56 5.50
N PRO A 18 -14.97 13.56 5.51
CA PRO A 18 -15.77 13.23 4.33
C PRO A 18 -15.61 14.23 3.17
N ASP A 19 -15.03 15.40 3.40
CA ASP A 19 -14.77 16.41 2.36
C ASP A 19 -13.47 16.12 1.57
N VAL A 20 -12.58 15.30 2.14
CA VAL A 20 -11.33 14.87 1.51
C VAL A 20 -11.62 13.58 0.74
N THR A 21 -11.98 13.73 -0.52
CA THR A 21 -12.26 12.61 -1.43
C THR A 21 -11.26 12.64 -2.58
N MET A 22 -11.04 11.51 -3.23
CA MET A 22 -10.25 11.48 -4.47
C MET A 22 -10.76 12.50 -5.51
N ALA A 23 -12.08 12.71 -5.59
CA ALA A 23 -12.66 13.68 -6.52
C ALA A 23 -12.28 15.12 -6.15
N SER A 24 -12.34 15.48 -4.86
CA SER A 24 -11.95 16.83 -4.41
C SER A 24 -10.44 17.06 -4.52
N LEU A 25 -9.61 16.05 -4.24
CA LEU A 25 -8.14 16.11 -4.41
C LEU A 25 -7.73 16.24 -5.88
N ASN A 26 -8.33 15.44 -6.76
CA ASN A 26 -8.09 15.56 -8.21
C ASN A 26 -8.52 16.93 -8.74
N ALA A 27 -9.65 17.48 -8.26
CA ALA A 27 -10.12 18.80 -8.66
C ALA A 27 -9.18 19.92 -8.20
N LYS A 28 -8.65 19.83 -6.97
CA LYS A 28 -7.71 20.82 -6.41
C LYS A 28 -6.36 20.82 -7.14
N THR A 29 -5.86 19.64 -7.53
CA THR A 29 -4.57 19.50 -8.20
C THR A 29 -4.64 19.64 -9.72
N GLY A 30 -5.84 19.50 -10.30
CA GLY A 30 -6.02 19.40 -11.75
C GLY A 30 -5.40 18.13 -12.34
N LYS A 31 -5.04 17.16 -11.50
CA LYS A 31 -4.38 15.89 -11.88
C LYS A 31 -5.26 14.72 -11.53
N ARG A 32 -5.12 13.64 -12.29
CA ARG A 32 -5.81 12.38 -12.00
C ARG A 32 -4.92 11.41 -11.22
N ALA A 33 -5.42 10.99 -10.05
CA ALA A 33 -4.88 9.85 -9.31
C ALA A 33 -4.87 8.54 -10.12
N CYS A 34 -3.76 7.82 -10.00
CA CYS A 34 -3.54 6.48 -10.52
C CYS A 34 -3.87 5.41 -9.46
N PHE A 35 -3.64 5.71 -8.18
CA PHE A 35 -3.98 4.82 -7.06
C PHE A 35 -5.03 5.42 -6.13
N TYR A 36 -5.87 4.56 -5.58
CA TYR A 36 -6.84 4.89 -4.55
C TYR A 36 -6.70 3.90 -3.38
N GLY A 37 -6.14 4.35 -2.27
CA GLY A 37 -5.97 3.58 -1.05
C GLY A 37 -7.20 3.63 -0.15
N ASP A 38 -7.45 2.54 0.58
CA ASP A 38 -8.53 2.42 1.56
C ASP A 38 -8.21 1.33 2.58
N TYR A 39 -8.86 1.32 3.75
CA TYR A 39 -8.53 0.41 4.84
C TYR A 39 -9.70 -0.46 5.25
N SER A 40 -9.43 -1.75 5.47
CA SER A 40 -10.39 -2.69 6.05
C SER A 40 -9.77 -3.42 7.22
N LYS A 41 -10.57 -3.73 8.24
CA LYS A 41 -10.08 -4.37 9.48
C LYS A 41 -10.71 -5.73 9.70
N ILE A 42 -9.89 -6.77 9.73
CA ILE A 42 -10.30 -8.11 10.15
C ILE A 42 -10.28 -8.16 11.67
N LYS A 43 -11.45 -7.98 12.29
CA LYS A 43 -11.63 -8.10 13.75
C LYS A 43 -11.88 -9.53 14.22
N SER A 44 -12.32 -10.41 13.32
CA SER A 44 -12.55 -11.83 13.57
C SER A 44 -12.56 -12.59 12.25
N ALA A 45 -11.92 -13.76 12.23
CA ALA A 45 -11.87 -14.62 11.05
C ALA A 45 -13.27 -15.11 10.61
N SER A 46 -14.19 -15.33 11.56
CA SER A 46 -15.51 -15.88 11.28
C SER A 46 -16.47 -14.85 10.66
N SER A 47 -16.38 -13.58 11.06
CA SER A 47 -17.32 -12.52 10.66
C SER A 47 -16.78 -11.55 9.60
N TYR A 48 -15.53 -11.68 9.16
CA TYR A 48 -14.97 -10.76 8.17
C TYR A 48 -15.67 -10.86 6.81
N THR A 49 -16.11 -9.71 6.29
CA THR A 49 -16.75 -9.57 4.97
C THR A 49 -16.16 -8.44 4.13
N GLY A 50 -15.31 -7.59 4.68
CA GLY A 50 -14.79 -6.37 4.04
C GLY A 50 -15.88 -5.37 3.61
N ALA A 51 -17.05 -5.37 4.25
CA ALA A 51 -18.16 -4.47 3.93
C ALA A 51 -17.80 -2.97 4.04
N ASP A 52 -16.84 -2.64 4.90
CA ASP A 52 -16.30 -1.30 5.10
C ASP A 52 -15.70 -0.70 3.81
N ILE A 53 -14.96 -1.51 3.04
CA ILE A 53 -14.35 -1.05 1.77
C ILE A 53 -15.14 -1.45 0.53
N THR A 54 -15.79 -2.62 0.51
CA THR A 54 -16.50 -3.11 -0.69
C THR A 54 -17.71 -2.26 -1.04
N SER A 55 -18.29 -1.55 -0.06
CA SER A 55 -19.36 -0.57 -0.30
C SER A 55 -18.95 0.56 -1.25
N LYS A 56 -17.64 0.89 -1.31
CA LYS A 56 -17.08 1.94 -2.16
C LYS A 56 -16.71 1.45 -3.57
N ALA A 57 -16.78 0.14 -3.86
CA ALA A 57 -16.31 -0.44 -5.13
C ALA A 57 -17.05 0.11 -6.36
N SER A 58 -18.37 0.31 -6.29
CA SER A 58 -19.13 0.92 -7.39
C SER A 58 -18.74 2.38 -7.64
N THR A 59 -18.47 3.13 -6.57
CA THR A 59 -18.01 4.52 -6.67
C THR A 59 -16.62 4.60 -7.30
N ALA A 60 -15.69 3.73 -6.88
CA ALA A 60 -14.35 3.62 -7.48
C ALA A 60 -14.43 3.27 -8.97
N ALA A 61 -15.27 2.31 -9.36
CA ALA A 61 -15.47 1.92 -10.75
C ALA A 61 -16.04 3.07 -11.60
N ALA A 62 -17.02 3.80 -11.07
CA ALA A 62 -17.58 4.97 -11.74
C ALA A 62 -16.54 6.09 -11.91
N ALA A 63 -15.69 6.32 -10.89
CA ALA A 63 -14.60 7.28 -10.97
C ALA A 63 -13.57 6.88 -12.03
N ALA A 64 -13.17 5.60 -12.05
CA ALA A 64 -12.27 5.05 -13.06
C ALA A 64 -12.85 5.22 -14.47
N ALA A 65 -14.12 4.85 -14.68
CA ALA A 65 -14.78 4.96 -15.98
C ALA A 65 -14.86 6.41 -16.49
N LYS A 66 -15.26 7.36 -15.62
CA LYS A 66 -15.29 8.80 -15.96
C LYS A 66 -13.93 9.33 -16.39
N ALA A 67 -12.86 8.71 -15.90
CA ALA A 67 -11.51 9.10 -16.21
C ALA A 67 -10.88 8.31 -17.38
N GLY A 68 -11.65 7.47 -18.08
CA GLY A 68 -11.12 6.63 -19.17
C GLY A 68 -10.32 5.42 -18.69
N GLY A 69 -10.55 4.97 -17.45
CA GLY A 69 -10.00 3.74 -16.87
C GLY A 69 -8.63 3.89 -16.19
N GLY A 70 -8.13 2.72 -15.78
CA GLY A 70 -6.77 2.51 -15.26
C GLY A 70 -6.54 2.87 -13.79
N LEU A 71 -7.57 3.26 -13.04
CA LEU A 71 -7.45 3.39 -11.59
C LEU A 71 -7.09 2.04 -10.96
N ILE A 72 -6.06 2.03 -10.13
CA ILE A 72 -5.67 0.90 -9.29
C ILE A 72 -6.20 1.16 -7.88
N VAL A 73 -6.96 0.23 -7.33
CA VAL A 73 -7.42 0.30 -5.94
C VAL A 73 -6.44 -0.46 -5.06
N VAL A 74 -6.08 0.12 -3.92
CA VAL A 74 -5.11 -0.44 -2.97
C VAL A 74 -5.82 -0.69 -1.63
N PRO A 75 -6.56 -1.80 -1.49
CA PRO A 75 -7.20 -2.15 -0.23
C PRO A 75 -6.15 -2.64 0.77
N SER A 76 -6.02 -1.92 1.88
CA SER A 76 -5.17 -2.25 3.01
C SER A 76 -5.94 -3.04 4.04
N ILE A 77 -5.85 -4.37 3.95
CA ILE A 77 -6.59 -5.28 4.82
C ILE A 77 -5.74 -5.62 6.04
N MET A 78 -6.17 -5.14 7.21
CA MET A 78 -5.45 -5.19 8.48
C MET A 78 -5.97 -6.33 9.38
N PRO A 79 -5.14 -7.31 9.78
CA PRO A 79 -5.53 -8.38 10.69
C PRO A 79 -5.50 -7.97 12.17
N VAL A 80 -6.33 -6.99 12.55
CA VAL A 80 -6.28 -6.37 13.89
C VAL A 80 -6.88 -7.22 15.02
N GLY A 81 -7.64 -8.27 14.69
CA GLY A 81 -8.28 -9.16 15.67
C GLY A 81 -8.03 -10.64 15.42
N VAL A 82 -7.05 -10.98 14.58
CA VAL A 82 -6.66 -12.35 14.26
C VAL A 82 -5.15 -12.47 14.25
N SER A 83 -4.60 -13.53 14.84
CA SER A 83 -3.17 -13.85 14.72
C SER A 83 -2.83 -14.33 13.30
N TRP A 84 -1.54 -14.35 12.96
CA TRP A 84 -1.11 -14.81 11.63
C TRP A 84 -1.58 -16.22 11.30
N ARG A 85 -1.56 -17.11 12.29
CA ARG A 85 -1.92 -18.53 12.11
C ARG A 85 -3.42 -18.74 11.92
N GLU A 86 -4.24 -17.77 12.31
CA GLU A 86 -5.69 -17.79 12.07
C GLU A 86 -6.05 -17.34 10.64
N VAL A 87 -5.10 -16.77 9.90
CA VAL A 87 -5.21 -16.49 8.47
C VAL A 87 -5.02 -17.79 7.68
N THR A 88 -5.99 -18.67 7.83
CA THR A 88 -6.11 -19.93 7.08
C THR A 88 -6.53 -19.66 5.63
N THR A 89 -6.51 -20.69 4.77
CA THR A 89 -7.06 -20.61 3.41
C THR A 89 -8.51 -20.12 3.42
N GLY A 90 -9.33 -20.54 4.40
CA GLY A 90 -10.73 -20.08 4.48
C GLY A 90 -10.89 -18.60 4.81
N LEU A 91 -9.95 -17.99 5.56
CA LEU A 91 -9.96 -16.53 5.74
C LEU A 91 -9.38 -15.82 4.50
N ALA A 92 -8.36 -16.41 3.86
CA ALA A 92 -7.84 -15.92 2.59
C ALA A 92 -8.91 -15.90 1.49
N ASP A 93 -9.79 -16.91 1.41
CA ASP A 93 -10.91 -16.95 0.47
C ASP A 93 -11.89 -15.78 0.70
N LYS A 94 -12.16 -15.42 1.96
CA LYS A 94 -12.99 -14.25 2.29
C LYS A 94 -12.32 -12.95 1.86
N ILE A 95 -11.01 -12.84 2.01
CA ILE A 95 -10.22 -11.72 1.47
C ILE A 95 -10.32 -11.71 -0.07
N GLY A 96 -10.29 -12.87 -0.72
CA GLY A 96 -10.54 -13.03 -2.15
C GLY A 96 -11.88 -12.44 -2.59
N THR A 97 -12.97 -12.74 -1.86
CA THR A 97 -14.31 -12.16 -2.14
C THR A 97 -14.31 -10.62 -2.06
N VAL A 98 -13.52 -10.04 -1.13
CA VAL A 98 -13.35 -8.59 -1.03
C VAL A 98 -12.65 -8.03 -2.26
N VAL A 99 -11.57 -8.68 -2.72
CA VAL A 99 -10.87 -8.32 -3.95
C VAL A 99 -11.78 -8.42 -5.17
N GLU A 100 -12.55 -9.51 -5.28
CA GLU A 100 -13.50 -9.74 -6.37
C GLU A 100 -14.57 -8.66 -6.48
N ALA A 101 -14.97 -8.04 -5.37
CA ALA A 101 -15.91 -6.92 -5.39
C ALA A 101 -15.41 -5.74 -6.25
N PHE A 102 -14.08 -5.56 -6.35
CA PHE A 102 -13.44 -4.55 -7.19
C PHE A 102 -13.12 -5.09 -8.58
N THR A 103 -12.48 -6.27 -8.68
CA THR A 103 -12.04 -6.81 -9.99
C THR A 103 -13.21 -7.17 -10.90
N ASN A 104 -14.35 -7.63 -10.35
CA ASN A 104 -15.58 -7.87 -11.12
C ASN A 104 -16.19 -6.58 -11.71
N LYS A 105 -15.73 -5.40 -11.27
CA LYS A 105 -16.10 -4.09 -11.85
C LYS A 105 -15.05 -3.57 -12.84
N GLY A 106 -14.06 -4.39 -13.20
CA GLY A 106 -12.99 -4.05 -14.13
C GLY A 106 -11.89 -3.19 -13.52
N LEU A 107 -11.80 -3.11 -12.19
CA LEU A 107 -10.71 -2.42 -11.50
C LEU A 107 -9.51 -3.36 -11.32
N VAL A 108 -8.31 -2.78 -11.35
CA VAL A 108 -7.08 -3.47 -10.91
C VAL A 108 -6.94 -3.28 -9.41
N VAL A 109 -6.51 -4.33 -8.70
CA VAL A 109 -6.34 -4.33 -7.25
C VAL A 109 -4.88 -4.63 -6.91
N TYR A 110 -4.25 -3.74 -6.15
CA TYR A 110 -3.00 -4.02 -5.45
C TYR A 110 -3.34 -4.31 -3.99
N LEU A 111 -3.51 -5.59 -3.65
CA LEU A 111 -3.89 -6.00 -2.30
C LEU A 111 -2.71 -5.79 -1.35
N ARG A 112 -2.89 -4.85 -0.41
CA ARG A 112 -1.88 -4.47 0.59
C ARG A 112 -2.23 -5.09 1.95
N PHE A 113 -2.20 -6.43 1.99
CA PHE A 113 -2.53 -7.20 3.19
C PHE A 113 -1.48 -6.99 4.29
N ALA A 114 -1.92 -6.69 5.51
CA ALA A 114 -1.08 -6.54 6.69
C ALA A 114 0.12 -5.59 6.47
N HIS A 115 -0.10 -4.42 5.84
CA HIS A 115 0.93 -3.39 5.73
C HIS A 115 1.53 -3.02 7.09
N GLU A 116 2.77 -2.51 7.02
CA GLU A 116 3.59 -2.14 8.17
C GLU A 116 3.66 -3.25 9.22
N MET A 117 3.68 -4.51 8.79
CA MET A 117 3.76 -5.66 9.69
C MET A 117 4.94 -5.58 10.65
N ASN A 118 6.07 -5.01 10.22
CA ASN A 118 7.25 -4.79 11.04
C ASN A 118 7.06 -3.73 12.13
N CYS A 119 6.09 -2.81 11.98
CA CYS A 119 5.70 -1.89 13.05
C CYS A 119 4.53 -2.46 13.86
N TYR A 120 3.38 -2.75 13.24
CA TYR A 120 2.17 -3.18 13.95
C TYR A 120 2.31 -4.47 14.74
N ALA A 121 3.24 -5.37 14.36
CA ALA A 121 3.53 -6.57 15.16
C ALA A 121 4.32 -6.28 16.44
N LYS A 122 5.02 -5.14 16.49
CA LYS A 122 5.84 -4.73 17.62
C LYS A 122 4.98 -3.98 18.66
N PRO A 123 4.96 -4.43 19.92
CA PRO A 123 4.22 -3.75 20.97
C PRO A 123 4.61 -2.27 21.07
N GLY A 124 3.61 -1.38 21.02
CA GLY A 124 3.78 0.06 21.18
C GLY A 124 4.22 0.83 19.94
N CYS A 125 4.44 0.17 18.78
CA CYS A 125 4.81 0.89 17.55
C CYS A 125 3.62 1.58 16.89
N ALA A 126 2.48 0.89 16.74
CA ALA A 126 1.27 1.43 16.14
C ALA A 126 -0.01 0.85 16.78
N THR A 127 -1.15 1.52 16.57
CA THR A 127 -2.45 1.14 17.13
C THR A 127 -3.55 1.07 16.06
N PRO A 128 -4.38 0.01 16.04
CA PRO A 128 -4.29 -1.20 16.87
C PRO A 128 -3.11 -2.09 16.45
N ALA A 129 -2.45 -2.74 17.41
CA ALA A 129 -1.37 -3.69 17.11
C ALA A 129 -1.90 -4.97 16.44
N TYR A 130 -1.07 -5.63 15.65
CA TYR A 130 -1.36 -6.96 15.11
C TYR A 130 -1.12 -8.03 16.18
N PRO A 131 -2.15 -8.81 16.56
CA PRO A 131 -2.07 -9.72 17.69
C PRO A 131 -1.18 -10.94 17.44
N GLY A 132 -0.71 -11.15 16.20
CA GLY A 132 0.23 -12.22 15.86
C GLY A 132 1.67 -11.99 16.33
N GLY A 133 2.04 -10.77 16.72
CA GLY A 133 3.40 -10.44 17.16
C GLY A 133 4.48 -10.75 16.12
N GLU A 134 5.74 -10.82 16.54
CA GLU A 134 6.89 -11.11 15.66
C GLU A 134 7.04 -12.61 15.29
N ASP A 135 5.93 -13.33 15.08
CA ASP A 135 5.94 -14.69 14.50
C ASP A 135 6.07 -14.62 12.96
N TYR A 136 7.31 -14.42 12.50
CA TYR A 136 7.63 -14.31 11.06
C TYR A 136 7.20 -15.53 10.25
N THR A 137 7.24 -16.73 10.84
CA THR A 137 6.81 -17.96 10.15
C THR A 137 5.29 -17.98 9.98
N GLY A 138 4.56 -17.60 11.04
CA GLY A 138 3.12 -17.40 10.97
C GLY A 138 2.76 -16.35 9.93
N PHE A 139 3.44 -15.21 9.91
CA PHE A 139 3.20 -14.16 8.92
C PHE A 139 3.42 -14.66 7.49
N ARG A 140 4.54 -15.33 7.20
CA ARG A 140 4.81 -15.88 5.86
C ARG A 140 3.73 -16.89 5.45
N GLN A 141 3.23 -17.70 6.37
CA GLN A 141 2.11 -18.60 6.09
C GLN A 141 0.82 -17.84 5.77
N ALA A 142 0.47 -16.83 6.57
CA ALA A 142 -0.68 -15.96 6.34
C ALA A 142 -0.60 -15.28 4.97
N TRP A 143 0.54 -14.65 4.67
CA TRP A 143 0.79 -13.97 3.41
C TRP A 143 0.62 -14.90 2.22
N ARG A 144 1.25 -16.08 2.26
CA ARG A 144 1.19 -17.06 1.17
C ARG A 144 -0.22 -17.58 0.93
N ASN A 145 -1.01 -17.78 1.98
CA ASN A 145 -2.42 -18.15 1.84
C ASN A 145 -3.19 -17.06 1.07
N VAL A 146 -3.00 -15.79 1.43
CA VAL A 146 -3.65 -14.65 0.76
C VAL A 146 -3.14 -14.46 -0.67
N ALA A 147 -1.83 -14.59 -0.88
CA ALA A 147 -1.20 -14.48 -2.20
C ALA A 147 -1.72 -15.54 -3.17
N ASN A 148 -1.83 -16.80 -2.73
CA ASN A 148 -2.37 -17.87 -3.57
C ASN A 148 -3.80 -17.59 -4.04
N VAL A 149 -4.64 -17.00 -3.18
CA VAL A 149 -6.00 -16.59 -3.57
C VAL A 149 -5.96 -15.40 -4.52
N CYS A 150 -5.18 -14.36 -4.20
CA CYS A 150 -5.04 -13.17 -5.05
C CYS A 150 -4.54 -13.53 -6.46
N HIS A 151 -3.51 -14.37 -6.58
CA HIS A 151 -2.96 -14.81 -7.87
C HIS A 151 -3.95 -15.67 -8.69
N GLY A 152 -4.97 -16.24 -8.04
CA GLY A 152 -6.09 -16.89 -8.73
C GLY A 152 -7.13 -15.91 -9.30
N ILE A 153 -7.11 -14.64 -8.89
CA ILE A 153 -8.07 -13.61 -9.29
C ILE A 153 -7.44 -12.71 -10.35
N GLN A 154 -8.02 -12.70 -11.56
CA GLN A 154 -7.56 -11.81 -12.62
C GLN A 154 -7.65 -10.34 -12.18
N GLY A 155 -6.53 -9.62 -12.29
CA GLY A 155 -6.43 -8.20 -11.91
C GLY A 155 -6.10 -7.97 -10.44
N CYS A 156 -5.82 -9.00 -9.65
CA CYS A 156 -5.25 -8.87 -8.31
C CYS A 156 -3.73 -9.04 -8.32
N TYR A 157 -3.04 -8.18 -7.57
CA TYR A 157 -1.59 -8.19 -7.39
C TYR A 157 -1.28 -8.01 -5.91
N MET A 158 -0.35 -8.79 -5.36
CA MET A 158 0.08 -8.69 -3.96
C MET A 158 1.13 -7.59 -3.78
N MET A 159 0.83 -6.64 -2.88
CA MET A 159 1.69 -5.50 -2.58
C MET A 159 2.28 -5.62 -1.16
N TRP A 160 3.58 -5.91 -1.07
CA TRP A 160 4.31 -5.99 0.20
C TRP A 160 4.83 -4.63 0.62
N SER A 161 4.32 -4.09 1.73
CA SER A 161 4.57 -2.72 2.19
C SER A 161 4.92 -2.71 3.68
N PRO A 162 6.18 -2.93 4.07
CA PRO A 162 6.66 -2.64 5.42
C PRO A 162 6.69 -1.12 5.69
N ASN A 163 6.75 -0.76 6.97
CA ASN A 163 7.14 0.56 7.42
C ASN A 163 8.66 0.73 7.21
N LEU A 164 9.14 1.86 6.69
CA LEU A 164 10.57 2.06 6.44
C LEU A 164 11.35 2.03 7.76
N GLN A 165 12.21 1.02 7.89
CA GLN A 165 13.12 0.80 9.02
C GLN A 165 14.45 0.26 8.47
N ASP A 166 15.32 -0.29 9.32
CA ASP A 166 16.50 -0.98 8.83
C ASP A 166 16.12 -2.17 7.92
N VAL A 167 16.89 -2.38 6.85
CA VAL A 167 16.53 -3.39 5.84
C VAL A 167 16.48 -4.79 6.42
N ALA A 168 17.35 -5.11 7.39
CA ALA A 168 17.39 -6.44 8.01
C ALA A 168 16.08 -6.75 8.76
N SER A 169 15.55 -5.81 9.54
CA SER A 169 14.29 -5.99 10.28
C SER A 169 13.10 -6.16 9.33
N MET A 170 13.03 -5.35 8.26
CA MET A 170 11.98 -5.51 7.23
C MET A 170 12.09 -6.85 6.53
N TYR A 171 13.30 -7.31 6.20
CA TYR A 171 13.51 -8.53 5.43
C TYR A 171 13.09 -9.81 6.17
N HIS A 172 13.01 -9.81 7.50
CA HIS A 172 12.42 -10.92 8.27
C HIS A 172 10.97 -11.22 7.88
N TRP A 173 10.26 -10.22 7.38
CA TRP A 173 8.87 -10.29 6.92
C TRP A 173 8.75 -10.63 5.44
N TRP A 174 9.84 -10.83 4.70
CA TRP A 174 9.78 -11.16 3.28
C TRP A 174 9.15 -12.55 3.06
N PRO A 175 8.06 -12.67 2.28
CA PRO A 175 7.35 -13.93 2.08
C PRO A 175 7.94 -14.82 0.98
N GLY A 176 8.85 -14.28 0.17
CA GLY A 176 9.34 -14.89 -1.07
C GLY A 176 8.88 -14.10 -2.29
N ALA A 177 9.74 -13.95 -3.29
CA ALA A 177 9.51 -13.09 -4.46
C ALA A 177 8.37 -13.60 -5.37
N GLU A 178 8.04 -14.89 -5.29
CA GLU A 178 6.93 -15.51 -6.00
C GLU A 178 5.56 -15.16 -5.41
N TYR A 179 5.52 -14.61 -4.18
CA TYR A 179 4.27 -14.20 -3.51
C TYR A 179 4.09 -12.67 -3.46
N VAL A 180 4.94 -11.92 -4.16
CA VAL A 180 4.93 -10.45 -4.19
C VAL A 180 4.97 -9.98 -5.64
N ASP A 181 4.03 -9.13 -6.01
CA ASP A 181 3.96 -8.52 -7.34
C ASP A 181 4.49 -7.09 -7.33
N VAL A 182 4.23 -6.38 -6.24
CA VAL A 182 4.66 -4.99 -6.02
C VAL A 182 5.34 -4.89 -4.67
N VAL A 183 6.51 -4.27 -4.64
CA VAL A 183 7.21 -3.90 -3.42
C VAL A 183 6.87 -2.46 -3.09
N ALA A 184 6.66 -2.15 -1.82
CA ALA A 184 6.47 -0.80 -1.35
C ALA A 184 7.10 -0.59 0.01
N VAL A 185 7.16 0.68 0.42
CA VAL A 185 7.44 1.06 1.81
C VAL A 185 6.48 2.18 2.20
N ASP A 186 6.04 2.16 3.45
CA ASP A 186 5.34 3.27 4.06
C ASP A 186 6.38 4.12 4.79
N HIS A 187 6.47 5.40 4.46
CA HIS A 187 7.48 6.30 5.01
C HIS A 187 6.95 7.72 5.15
N TYR A 188 7.12 8.28 6.35
CA TYR A 188 6.74 9.63 6.68
C TYR A 188 7.98 10.33 7.25
N PRO A 189 8.63 11.25 6.52
CA PRO A 189 9.75 11.99 7.07
C PRO A 189 9.33 12.68 8.39
N GLN A 190 10.12 12.53 9.43
CA GLN A 190 9.87 13.06 10.77
C GLN A 190 10.58 14.39 11.02
N SER A 191 11.45 14.82 10.11
CA SER A 191 12.20 16.08 10.20
C SER A 191 12.53 16.65 8.82
N ASP A 192 12.91 17.93 8.78
CA ASP A 192 13.38 18.56 7.55
C ASP A 192 14.69 17.91 7.06
N ASP A 193 15.55 17.45 7.98
CA ASP A 193 16.79 16.72 7.66
C ASP A 193 16.50 15.41 6.89
N GLU A 194 15.44 14.68 7.27
CA GLU A 194 15.03 13.45 6.56
C GLU A 194 14.44 13.75 5.17
N VAL A 195 13.85 14.93 4.96
CA VAL A 195 13.46 15.38 3.62
C VAL A 195 14.73 15.70 2.82
N ASP A 196 15.67 16.44 3.39
CA ASP A 196 16.93 16.82 2.71
C ASP A 196 17.83 15.63 2.34
N GLU A 197 17.70 14.47 3.00
CA GLU A 197 18.35 13.21 2.57
C GLU A 197 17.89 12.75 1.17
N GLY A 198 16.69 13.15 0.77
CA GLY A 198 16.06 12.86 -0.51
C GLY A 198 15.79 11.38 -0.74
N PHE A 199 15.25 11.08 -1.92
CA PHE A 199 14.84 9.73 -2.29
C PHE A 199 15.99 8.70 -2.19
N GLY A 200 17.18 9.08 -2.66
CA GLY A 200 18.32 8.18 -2.68
C GLY A 200 18.89 7.87 -1.30
N GLY A 201 18.89 8.85 -0.39
CA GLY A 201 19.27 8.67 1.01
C GLY A 201 18.29 7.74 1.74
N ALA A 202 16.99 8.02 1.61
CA ALA A 202 15.96 7.27 2.31
C ALA A 202 15.78 5.83 1.81
N TYR A 203 15.83 5.60 0.49
CA TYR A 203 15.41 4.32 -0.11
C TYR A 203 16.53 3.54 -0.80
N GLY A 204 17.74 4.10 -0.90
CA GLY A 204 18.82 3.51 -1.69
C GLY A 204 19.21 2.09 -1.26
N GLU A 205 19.34 1.85 0.04
CA GLU A 205 19.69 0.52 0.58
C GLU A 205 18.56 -0.49 0.39
N PHE A 206 17.32 -0.07 0.69
CA PHE A 206 16.13 -0.91 0.50
C PHE A 206 15.96 -1.31 -0.96
N TYR A 207 16.12 -0.36 -1.88
CA TYR A 207 16.01 -0.61 -3.31
C TYR A 207 17.00 -1.68 -3.78
N LYS A 208 18.29 -1.52 -3.45
CA LYS A 208 19.36 -2.45 -3.86
C LYS A 208 19.21 -3.84 -3.25
N THR A 209 18.65 -3.92 -2.05
CA THR A 209 18.59 -5.18 -1.29
C THR A 209 17.29 -5.95 -1.53
N VAL A 210 16.18 -5.26 -1.79
CA VAL A 210 14.84 -5.86 -1.84
C VAL A 210 14.16 -5.67 -3.18
N VAL A 211 14.29 -4.51 -3.82
CA VAL A 211 13.57 -4.22 -5.07
C VAL A 211 14.32 -4.78 -6.27
N GLU A 212 15.56 -4.34 -6.46
CA GLU A 212 16.39 -4.65 -7.62
C GLU A 212 16.65 -6.16 -7.80
N PRO A 213 16.97 -6.95 -6.76
CA PRO A 213 17.29 -8.38 -6.94
C PRO A 213 16.13 -9.21 -7.48
N TYR A 214 14.89 -8.74 -7.29
CA TYR A 214 13.68 -9.43 -7.72
C TYR A 214 12.96 -8.75 -8.89
N GLY A 215 13.47 -7.61 -9.37
CA GLY A 215 12.91 -6.88 -10.52
C GLY A 215 11.46 -6.43 -10.33
N LYS A 216 11.04 -6.20 -9.08
CA LYS A 216 9.65 -5.86 -8.76
C LYS A 216 9.42 -4.35 -8.89
N PRO A 217 8.26 -3.89 -9.41
CA PRO A 217 7.84 -2.51 -9.29
C PRO A 217 7.90 -2.04 -7.82
N PHE A 218 8.45 -0.85 -7.61
CA PHE A 218 8.58 -0.20 -6.31
C PHE A 218 7.71 1.05 -6.24
N MET A 219 7.03 1.26 -5.11
CA MET A 219 6.30 2.49 -4.85
C MET A 219 6.33 2.88 -3.37
N LEU A 220 6.03 4.12 -3.05
CA LEU A 220 5.71 4.50 -1.68
C LEU A 220 4.25 4.12 -1.41
N GLY A 221 4.06 3.15 -0.51
CA GLY A 221 2.75 2.60 -0.16
C GLY A 221 1.91 3.60 0.62
N GLU A 222 2.56 4.39 1.46
CA GLU A 222 2.00 5.59 2.07
C GLU A 222 3.13 6.58 2.35
N THR A 223 2.82 7.87 2.19
CA THR A 223 3.68 8.94 2.66
C THR A 223 2.89 10.22 2.89
N ALA A 224 3.39 11.07 3.78
CA ALA A 224 2.99 12.45 3.95
C ALA A 224 4.13 13.17 4.67
N TYR A 225 4.02 14.49 4.80
CA TYR A 225 4.95 15.24 5.63
C TYR A 225 4.21 16.22 6.55
N GLY A 226 4.61 16.31 7.81
CA GLY A 226 3.94 17.16 8.82
C GLY A 226 4.50 18.58 8.93
N GLY A 227 5.64 18.87 8.29
CA GLY A 227 6.35 20.14 8.45
C GLY A 227 5.79 21.30 7.64
N SER A 228 6.66 22.28 7.36
CA SER A 228 6.28 23.52 6.68
C SER A 228 5.77 23.27 5.24
N THR A 229 4.98 24.20 4.69
CA THR A 229 4.49 24.10 3.30
C THR A 229 5.63 24.01 2.28
N ALA A 230 6.75 24.71 2.53
CA ALA A 230 7.91 24.66 1.64
C ALA A 230 8.52 23.26 1.62
N MET A 231 8.67 22.64 2.80
CA MET A 231 9.23 21.30 2.92
C MET A 231 8.27 20.21 2.43
N LYS A 232 6.95 20.43 2.54
CA LYS A 232 5.96 19.59 1.87
C LYS A 232 6.10 19.63 0.35
N ASP A 233 6.24 20.82 -0.24
CA ASP A 233 6.45 20.96 -1.69
C ASP A 233 7.76 20.29 -2.12
N GLN A 234 8.84 20.46 -1.34
CA GLN A 234 10.10 19.78 -1.56
C GLN A 234 9.93 18.26 -1.53
N TRP A 235 9.32 17.70 -0.47
CA TRP A 235 9.09 16.26 -0.37
C TRP A 235 8.29 15.70 -1.55
N VAL A 236 7.22 16.40 -1.96
CA VAL A 236 6.44 15.99 -3.13
C VAL A 236 7.28 15.98 -4.41
N ARG A 237 8.17 16.97 -4.61
CA ARG A 237 9.08 16.99 -5.77
C ARG A 237 10.07 15.83 -5.73
N GLU A 238 10.65 15.57 -4.56
CA GLU A 238 11.64 14.50 -4.36
C GLU A 238 11.10 13.12 -4.73
N ILE A 239 9.83 12.85 -4.44
CA ILE A 239 9.21 11.54 -4.70
C ILE A 239 8.42 11.47 -6.01
N ALA A 240 8.20 12.58 -6.71
CA ALA A 240 7.37 12.59 -7.92
C ALA A 240 8.02 13.18 -9.18
N ASP A 241 9.05 14.03 -9.05
CA ASP A 241 9.63 14.80 -10.16
C ASP A 241 11.17 14.79 -10.19
N GLU A 242 11.82 13.92 -9.42
CA GLU A 242 13.27 13.72 -9.52
C GLU A 242 13.69 12.92 -10.75
N ASP A 243 15.01 12.85 -11.00
CA ASP A 243 15.57 11.88 -11.92
C ASP A 243 15.76 10.53 -11.21
N PHE A 244 14.84 9.60 -11.43
CA PHE A 244 14.88 8.24 -10.88
C PHE A 244 15.73 7.28 -11.72
N GLY A 245 16.70 7.77 -12.51
CA GLY A 245 17.54 6.95 -13.38
C GLY A 245 18.23 5.77 -12.68
N ASP A 246 18.67 5.96 -11.43
CA ASP A 246 19.25 4.91 -10.58
C ASP A 246 18.19 3.99 -9.94
N TYR A 247 16.91 4.36 -10.04
CA TYR A 247 15.76 3.66 -9.46
C TYR A 247 14.71 3.34 -10.53
N PRO A 248 15.05 2.67 -11.65
CA PRO A 248 14.14 2.46 -12.77
C PRO A 248 12.91 1.61 -12.43
N LEU A 249 12.91 0.88 -11.31
CA LEU A 249 11.76 0.12 -10.83
C LEU A 249 10.82 0.97 -9.96
N TYR A 250 11.17 2.20 -9.59
CA TYR A 250 10.24 3.12 -8.94
C TYR A 250 9.12 3.54 -9.90
N LYS A 251 7.87 3.41 -9.45
CA LYS A 251 6.67 3.60 -10.27
C LYS A 251 5.64 4.53 -9.65
N GLY A 252 5.75 4.90 -8.39
CA GLY A 252 4.76 5.81 -7.82
C GLY A 252 4.79 6.00 -6.33
N ALA A 253 3.87 6.82 -5.86
CA ALA A 253 3.62 7.07 -4.45
C ALA A 253 2.12 7.26 -4.20
N MET A 254 1.68 6.98 -2.98
CA MET A 254 0.37 7.38 -2.48
C MET A 254 0.52 8.33 -1.30
N TRP A 255 -0.13 9.49 -1.41
CA TRP A 255 -0.12 10.50 -0.37
C TRP A 255 -1.27 10.28 0.61
N PHE A 256 -0.94 10.29 1.90
CA PHE A 256 -1.89 10.20 3.00
C PHE A 256 -2.34 11.62 3.39
N GLU A 257 -3.64 11.87 3.27
CA GLU A 257 -4.24 13.17 3.64
C GLU A 257 -4.67 13.24 5.10
#